data_AF-A0A847G830-F1
#
_entry.id   AF-A0A847G830-F1
#
_cell.length_a   1.000
_cell.length_b   1.000
_cell.length_c   1.000
_cell.angle_alpha   90.00
_cell.angle_beta   90.00
_cell.angle_gamma   90.00
#
_symmetry.space_group_name_H-M   'P 1'
#
loop_
_entity.id
_entity.type
_entity.pdbx_description
1 polymer ?
#
loop_
_entity_poly.entity_id
_entity_poly.type
_entity_poly.pdbx_seq_one_letter_code
_entity_poly.pdbx_strand_id
1 'polypeptide(L)' 'MLKKVKKWLGIEGVRITVDVPEDIFLHEKKVSGTLILESKQESTISQIRMRLIEKYSRGRKHNKLIDEYL' A
#
# COMPACT_ATOMS: atom_id res chain seq x y z
N MET A 1 -29.32 10.80 8.02
CA MET A 1 -29.51 9.36 7.70
C MET A 1 -28.54 8.87 6.61
N LEU A 2 -28.36 9.60 5.49
CA LEU A 2 -27.41 9.24 4.42
C LEU A 2 -25.97 8.92 4.83
N LYS A 3 -25.37 9.68 5.76
CA LYS A 3 -24.01 9.42 6.28
C LYS A 3 -23.87 8.02 6.91
N LYS A 4 -24.90 7.53 7.63
CA LYS A 4 -24.88 6.19 8.24
C LYS A 4 -24.91 5.06 7.19
N VAL A 5 -25.62 5.27 6.09
CA VAL A 5 -25.71 4.29 4.98
C VAL A 5 -24.38 4.20 4.23
N LYS A 6 -23.73 5.34 3.96
CA LYS A 6 -22.42 5.38 3.29
C LYS A 6 -21.31 4.74 4.12
N LYS A 7 -21.31 4.96 5.44
CA LYS A 7 -20.41 4.28 6.37
C LYS A 7 -20.63 2.75 6.39
N TRP A 8 -21.88 2.30 6.32
CA TRP A 8 -22.22 0.87 6.25
C TRP A 8 -21.77 0.21 4.94
N LEU A 9 -21.80 0.95 3.82
CA LEU A 9 -21.32 0.52 2.52
C LEU A 9 -19.78 0.57 2.36
N GLY A 10 -19.03 0.99 3.38
CA GLY A 10 -17.57 1.02 3.36
C GLY A 10 -16.94 2.06 2.42
N ILE A 11 -17.75 3.00 1.90
CA ILE A 11 -17.33 4.01 0.91
C ILE A 11 -16.66 5.23 1.56
N GLU A 12 -16.58 5.25 2.90
CA GLU A 12 -16.02 6.33 3.73
C GLU A 12 -14.83 5.81 4.56
N GLY A 13 -13.84 5.22 3.87
CA GLY A 13 -12.61 4.70 4.47
C GLY A 13 -11.49 5.74 4.61
N VAL A 14 -10.41 5.35 5.30
CA VAL A 14 -9.15 6.10 5.34
C VAL A 14 -8.38 5.82 4.06
N ARG A 15 -7.99 6.88 3.34
CA ARG A 15 -7.07 6.75 2.22
C ARG A 15 -5.66 6.60 2.76
N ILE A 16 -4.94 5.60 2.24
CA ILE A 16 -3.55 5.33 2.60
C ILE A 16 -2.70 5.55 1.35
N THR A 17 -1.70 6.41 1.47
CA THR A 17 -0.67 6.63 0.44
C THR A 17 0.68 6.32 1.04
N VAL A 18 1.51 5.59 0.29
CA VAL A 18 2.90 5.31 0.67
C VAL A 18 3.79 6.21 -0.18
N ASP A 19 4.48 7.13 0.47
CA ASP A 19 5.47 8.01 -0.16
C ASP A 19 6.86 7.46 0.15
N VAL A 20 7.50 6.86 -0.85
CA VAL A 20 8.83 6.26 -0.77
C VAL A 20 9.67 6.75 -1.96
N PRO A 21 10.99 6.84 -1.81
CA PRO A 21 11.89 7.13 -2.92
C PRO A 21 11.64 6.20 -4.11
N GLU A 22 11.71 6.76 -5.31
CA GLU A 22 11.55 5.99 -6.56
C GLU A 22 12.71 5.00 -6.74
N ASP A 23 13.93 5.45 -6.41
CA ASP A 23 15.12 4.63 -6.37
C ASP A 23 15.52 4.33 -4.92
N ILE A 24 15.79 3.04 -4.65
CA ILE A 24 16.28 2.55 -3.37
C ILE A 24 17.54 1.75 -3.66
N PHE A 25 18.65 2.10 -3.00
CA PHE A 25 19.91 1.42 -3.25
C PHE A 25 20.19 0.34 -2.21
N LEU A 26 20.64 -0.82 -2.67
CA LEU A 26 20.91 -1.99 -1.82
C LEU A 26 21.89 -1.67 -0.67
N HIS A 27 22.85 -0.77 -0.90
CA HIS A 27 23.84 -0.40 0.11
C HIS A 27 23.25 0.38 1.29
N GLU A 28 22.08 1.00 1.12
CA GLU A 28 21.38 1.73 2.18
C GLU A 28 20.78 0.79 3.22
N LYS A 29 20.57 -0.49 2.86
CA LYS A 29 20.05 -1.57 3.72
C LYS A 29 18.74 -1.25 4.45
N LYS A 30 18.04 -0.20 4.04
CA LYS A 30 16.77 0.25 4.62
C LYS A 30 15.93 0.90 3.54
N VAL A 31 14.62 0.76 3.67
CA VAL A 31 13.64 1.57 2.93
C VAL A 31 13.07 2.57 3.91
N SER A 32 13.17 3.86 3.59
CA SER A 32 12.58 4.94 4.40
C SER A 32 11.52 5.64 3.57
N GLY A 33 10.40 5.97 4.20
CA GLY A 33 9.28 6.63 3.55
C GLY A 33 8.21 7.03 4.56
N THR A 34 7.16 7.64 4.06
CA THR A 34 6.07 8.20 4.86
C THR A 34 4.75 7.52 4.49
N LEU A 35 4.01 7.08 5.49
CA LEU A 35 2.62 6.65 5.32
C LEU A 35 1.69 7.85 5.55
N ILE A 36 1.01 8.29 4.51
CA ILE A 36 0.06 9.40 4.57
C ILE A 36 -1.35 8.83 4.71
N LEU A 37 -2.04 9.22 5.77
CA LEU A 37 -3.38 8.76 6.12
C LEU A 37 -4.33 9.94 6.07
N GLU A 38 -5.29 9.89 5.15
CA GLU A 38 -6.28 10.96 4.96
C GLU A 38 -7.68 10.42 5.25
N SER A 39 -8.45 11.15 6.06
CA SER A 39 -9.84 10.82 6.33
C SER A 39 -10.71 12.06 6.33
N LYS A 40 -11.94 11.92 5.83
CA LYS A 40 -12.96 12.97 5.85
C LYS A 40 -13.82 12.92 7.13
N GLN A 41 -13.53 11.98 8.02
CA GLN A 41 -14.25 11.78 9.27
C GLN A 41 -13.35 11.18 10.34
N GLU A 42 -13.73 11.33 11.61
CA GLU A 42 -13.03 10.67 12.71
C GLU A 42 -13.01 9.15 12.49
N SER A 43 -11.81 8.58 12.55
CA SER A 43 -11.54 7.18 12.23
C SER A 43 -10.43 6.68 13.14
N THR A 44 -10.59 5.47 13.66
CA THR A 44 -9.57 4.82 14.50
C THR A 44 -8.91 3.71 13.69
N ILE A 45 -7.60 3.77 13.57
CA ILE A 45 -6.81 2.72 12.93
C ILE A 45 -6.45 1.69 14.00
N SER A 46 -6.87 0.44 13.81
CA SER A 46 -6.57 -0.66 14.75
C SER A 46 -5.21 -1.30 14.50
N GLN A 47 -4.79 -1.42 13.24
CA GLN A 47 -3.52 -2.05 12.87
C GLN A 47 -3.06 -1.56 11.49
N ILE A 48 -1.75 -1.37 11.34
CA ILE A 48 -1.09 -1.20 10.05
C ILE A 48 -0.16 -2.39 9.87
N ARG A 49 -0.29 -3.12 8.76
CA ARG A 49 0.60 -4.23 8.39
C ARG A 49 1.33 -3.87 7.10
N MET A 50 2.65 -3.77 7.18
CA MET A 50 3.51 -3.53 6.02
C MET A 50 4.20 -4.83 5.61
N ARG A 51 4.39 -5.04 4.31
CA ARG A 51 5.14 -6.17 3.75
C ARG A 51 6.05 -5.63 2.66
N LEU A 52 7.32 -6.01 2.70
CA LEU A 52 8.23 -5.85 1.58
C LEU A 52 8.14 -7.14 0.77
N ILE A 53 7.79 -7.06 -0.51
CA ILE A 53 7.64 -8.22 -1.40
C ILE A 53 8.59 -8.01 -2.56
N GLU A 54 9.54 -8.92 -2.71
CA GLU A 54 10.43 -8.92 -3.87
C GLU A 54 9.72 -9.62 -5.04
N LYS A 55 9.70 -8.96 -6.21
CA LYS A 55 9.10 -9.51 -7.42
C LYS A 55 10.16 -9.76 -8.48
N TYR A 56 10.32 -11.02 -8.87
CA TYR A 56 11.22 -11.39 -9.94
C TYR A 56 10.42 -11.66 -11.22
N SER A 57 10.65 -10.86 -12.26
CA SER A 57 10.00 -11.01 -13.55
C SER A 57 10.96 -11.55 -14.60
N ARG A 58 10.61 -12.65 -15.27
CA ARG A 58 11.35 -13.21 -16.41
C ARG A 58 10.47 -13.41 -17.65
N GLY A 59 11.09 -13.51 -18.82
CA GLY A 59 10.38 -13.70 -20.10
C GLY A 59 9.88 -12.39 -20.74
N ARG A 60 9.18 -12.50 -21.88
CA ARG A 60 8.68 -11.35 -22.66
C ARG A 60 7.27 -11.62 -23.18
N LYS A 61 6.46 -10.55 -23.34
CA LYS A 61 5.09 -10.60 -23.88
C LYS A 61 4.25 -11.68 -23.18
N HIS A 62 3.73 -12.64 -23.93
CA HIS A 62 2.87 -13.71 -23.43
C HIS A 62 3.60 -14.77 -22.59
N ASN A 63 4.93 -14.77 -22.59
CA ASN A 63 5.76 -15.70 -21.79
C ASN A 63 6.30 -15.03 -20.52
N LYS A 64 5.68 -13.95 -20.04
CA LYS A 64 6.11 -13.27 -18.80
C LYS A 64 5.70 -14.10 -17.58
N LEU A 65 6.68 -14.49 -16.78
CA LEU A 65 6.50 -15.13 -15.48
C LEU A 65 6.93 -14.15 -14.39
N ILE A 66 6.13 -14.04 -13.34
CA ILE A 66 6.42 -13.18 -12.19
C ILE A 66 6.32 -14.04 -10.94
N ASP A 67 7.44 -14.20 -10.24
CA ASP A 67 7.51 -14.85 -8.95
C ASP A 67 7.55 -13.78 -7.85
N GLU A 68 6.86 -14.06 -6.74
CA GLU A 68 6.89 -13.21 -5.54
C GLU A 68 7.62 -13.97 -4.43
N TYR A 69 8.61 -13.32 -3.83
CA TYR A 69 9.40 -13.86 -2.73
C TYR A 69 9.10 -13.07 -1.45
N LEU A 70 9.09 -13.78 -0.31
CA LEU A 70 8.71 -13.30 1.00
C LEU A 70 9.88 -13.27 1.98
#